data_AF-A0AAU8HJZ3-F1
#
_entry.id   AF-A0AAU8HJZ3-F1
#
_cell.length_a   1.000
_cell.length_b   1.000
_cell.length_c   1.000
_cell.angle_alpha   90.00
_cell.angle_beta   90.00
_cell.angle_gamma   90.00
#
_symmetry.space_group_name_H-M   'P 1'
#
loop_
_entity.id
_entity.type
_entity.pdbx_description
1 polymer ?
#
loop_
_entity_poly.entity_id
_entity_poly.type
_entity_poly.pdbx_seq_one_letter_code
_entity_poly.pdbx_strand_id
1 'polypeptide(L)'
;MTTTHPTYRIGALPSDVLAEVRRTGHDVAGQPVERTTAEGGEPLRCCLRDAVPGEPLLLFGYAPPLPAGPYREVGPIFAHDADCPGPDRTDRCPTGWRGRPQVLRAYDRRGRIHGGRLHDGTDPEAVIAELFADPAVWRLHSRNVVYGCFMFTVERPTG
;
A
#
# COMPACT_ATOMS: atom_id res chain seq x y z
N MET A 1 5.49 28.88 11.09
CA MET A 1 5.97 27.69 11.82
C MET A 1 6.25 26.62 10.78
N THR A 2 7.50 26.23 10.61
CA THR A 2 7.91 25.22 9.62
C THR A 2 7.64 23.85 10.23
N THR A 3 6.49 23.26 9.89
CA THR A 3 6.15 21.90 10.33
C THR A 3 7.19 20.95 9.74
N THR A 4 8.09 20.45 10.59
CA THR A 4 9.10 19.49 10.18
C THR A 4 8.38 18.15 10.04
N HIS A 5 7.93 17.82 8.84
CA HIS A 5 7.33 16.52 8.57
C HIS A 5 8.41 15.45 8.71
N PRO A 6 8.20 14.37 9.49
CA PRO A 6 9.15 13.29 9.54
C PRO A 6 9.35 12.76 8.13
N THR A 7 10.61 12.58 7.73
CA THR A 7 10.90 11.95 6.45
C THR A 7 10.38 10.52 6.49
N TYR A 8 9.56 10.14 5.51
CA TYR A 8 9.07 8.78 5.30
C TYR A 8 9.15 8.43 3.82
N ARG A 9 9.03 7.14 3.53
CA ARG A 9 8.94 6.59 2.17
C ARG A 9 7.64 5.85 2.00
N ILE A 10 7.03 6.04 0.84
CA ILE A 10 5.86 5.28 0.41
C ILE A 10 6.35 4.04 -0.34
N GLY A 11 5.94 2.87 0.11
CA GLY A 11 6.28 1.60 -0.54
C GLY A 11 5.07 1.02 -1.26
N ALA A 12 5.12 1.02 -2.59
CA ALA A 12 4.22 0.29 -3.48
C ALA A 12 4.44 -1.24 -3.40
N LEU A 13 3.64 -2.00 -4.15
CA LEU A 13 3.94 -3.41 -4.44
C LEU A 13 5.33 -3.52 -5.09
N PRO A 14 6.25 -4.31 -4.52
CA PRO A 14 7.58 -4.51 -5.12
C PRO A 14 7.48 -5.08 -6.54
N SER A 15 8.30 -4.55 -7.45
CA SER A 15 8.26 -4.91 -8.87
C SER A 15 8.68 -6.36 -9.13
N ASP A 16 9.59 -6.89 -8.32
CA ASP A 16 10.04 -8.28 -8.35
C ASP A 16 8.93 -9.25 -7.94
N VAL A 17 8.16 -8.91 -6.89
CA VAL A 17 6.97 -9.67 -6.48
C VAL A 17 5.94 -9.70 -7.63
N LEU A 18 5.65 -8.55 -8.24
CA LEU A 18 4.70 -8.52 -9.36
C LEU A 18 5.20 -9.28 -10.59
N ALA A 19 6.49 -9.16 -10.92
CA ALA A 19 7.09 -9.91 -12.01
C ALA A 19 6.98 -11.42 -11.80
N GLU A 20 7.19 -11.89 -10.57
CA GLU A 20 7.05 -13.30 -10.21
C GLU A 20 5.59 -13.77 -10.31
N VAL A 21 4.64 -12.98 -9.83
CA VAL A 21 3.20 -13.27 -9.94
C VAL A 21 2.77 -13.34 -11.41
N ARG A 22 3.22 -12.41 -12.27
CA ARG A 22 2.96 -12.47 -13.72
C ARG A 22 3.54 -13.73 -14.36
N ARG A 23 4.78 -14.07 -14.01
CA ARG A 23 5.52 -15.21 -14.57
C ARG A 23 4.90 -16.55 -14.17
N THR A 24 4.50 -16.70 -12.91
CA THR A 24 3.99 -17.96 -12.35
C THR A 24 2.47 -18.10 -12.50
N GLY A 25 1.75 -16.98 -12.61
CA GLY A 25 0.29 -16.96 -12.58
C GLY A 25 -0.31 -17.33 -11.23
N HIS A 26 0.47 -17.31 -10.15
CA HIS A 26 0.03 -17.68 -8.81
C HIS A 26 0.39 -16.61 -7.77
N ASP A 27 -0.45 -16.49 -6.75
CA ASP A 27 -0.30 -15.54 -5.66
C ASP A 27 0.51 -16.11 -4.47
N VAL A 28 0.63 -15.35 -3.38
CA VAL A 28 1.40 -15.75 -2.18
C VAL A 28 0.83 -16.99 -1.46
N ALA A 29 -0.44 -17.32 -1.71
CA ALA A 29 -1.13 -18.49 -1.18
C ALA A 29 -1.20 -19.65 -2.21
N GLY A 30 -0.52 -19.52 -3.35
CA GLY A 30 -0.55 -20.50 -4.43
C GLY A 30 -1.90 -20.55 -5.16
N GLN A 31 -2.74 -19.52 -5.03
CA GLN A 31 -3.99 -19.42 -5.80
C GLN A 31 -3.71 -18.82 -7.18
N PRO A 32 -4.44 -19.24 -8.22
CA PRO A 32 -4.30 -18.65 -9.55
C PRO A 32 -4.71 -17.17 -9.53
N VAL A 33 -3.99 -16.34 -10.27
CA VAL A 33 -4.35 -14.93 -10.46
C VAL A 33 -5.55 -14.78 -11.38
N GLU A 34 -6.40 -13.80 -11.11
CA GLU A 34 -7.48 -13.40 -12.00
C GLU A 34 -6.98 -12.30 -12.96
N ARG A 35 -7.22 -12.50 -14.25
CA ARG A 35 -6.92 -11.50 -15.30
C ARG A 35 -8.20 -10.80 -15.69
N THR A 36 -8.18 -9.48 -15.66
CA THR A 36 -9.33 -8.66 -16.04
C THR A 36 -8.90 -7.42 -16.82
N THR A 37 -9.83 -6.83 -17.55
CA THR A 37 -9.67 -5.53 -18.17
C THR A 37 -10.26 -4.48 -17.23
N ALA A 38 -9.51 -3.42 -16.94
CA ALA A 38 -9.97 -2.35 -16.09
C ALA A 38 -11.28 -1.72 -16.62
N GLU A 39 -12.26 -1.56 -15.73
CA GLU A 39 -13.42 -0.70 -15.95
C GLU A 39 -13.07 0.76 -15.64
N GLY A 40 -12.03 0.99 -14.83
CA GLY A 40 -11.55 2.30 -14.40
C GLY A 40 -11.82 2.54 -12.92
N GLY A 41 -10.86 3.17 -12.23
CA GLY A 41 -10.97 3.48 -10.80
C GLY A 41 -10.43 2.39 -9.87
N GLU A 42 -10.04 1.22 -10.38
CA GLU A 42 -9.41 0.17 -9.59
C GLU A 42 -8.07 0.68 -9.02
N PRO A 43 -7.84 0.64 -7.69
CA PRO A 43 -6.61 1.20 -7.14
C PRO A 43 -5.42 0.27 -7.40
N LEU A 44 -4.42 0.72 -8.15
CA LEU A 44 -3.28 -0.11 -8.53
C LEU A 44 -2.17 -0.04 -7.49
N ARG A 45 -1.74 -1.20 -6.99
CA ARG A 45 -0.72 -1.29 -5.94
C ARG A 45 0.70 -1.17 -6.46
N CYS A 46 0.92 -1.37 -7.75
CA CYS A 46 2.23 -1.27 -8.39
C CYS A 46 2.69 0.17 -8.63
N CYS A 47 1.78 1.07 -8.98
CA CYS A 47 2.09 2.48 -9.29
C CYS A 47 1.31 3.49 -8.44
N LEU A 48 0.39 3.03 -7.59
CA LEU A 48 -0.37 3.87 -6.64
C LEU A 48 -1.25 4.95 -7.29
N ARG A 49 -1.60 4.74 -8.57
CA ARG A 49 -2.70 5.43 -9.26
C ARG A 49 -3.91 4.51 -9.38
N ASP A 50 -5.03 5.06 -9.82
CA ASP A 50 -6.14 4.23 -10.28
C ASP A 50 -5.90 3.76 -11.72
N ALA A 51 -6.50 2.62 -12.05
CA ALA A 51 -6.55 2.13 -13.41
C ALA A 51 -7.44 3.03 -14.28
N VAL A 52 -7.11 3.12 -15.56
CA VAL A 52 -7.99 3.70 -16.58
C VAL A 52 -8.64 2.57 -17.40
N PRO A 53 -9.84 2.80 -17.96
CA PRO A 53 -10.56 1.76 -18.69
C PRO A 53 -9.70 1.14 -19.80
N GLY A 54 -9.75 -0.19 -19.93
CA GLY A 54 -9.02 -0.92 -20.97
C GLY A 54 -7.62 -1.40 -20.56
N GLU A 55 -7.08 -0.99 -19.42
CA GLU A 55 -5.79 -1.49 -18.94
C GLU A 55 -5.86 -2.97 -18.53
N PRO A 56 -4.85 -3.80 -18.87
CA PRO A 56 -4.81 -5.19 -18.45
C PRO A 56 -4.38 -5.30 -16.98
N LEU A 57 -5.22 -5.89 -16.15
CA LEU A 57 -5.03 -6.00 -14.71
C LEU A 57 -4.92 -7.45 -14.24
N LEU A 58 -4.18 -7.61 -13.15
CA LEU A 58 -4.20 -8.78 -12.27
C LEU A 58 -4.94 -8.45 -10.97
N LEU A 59 -5.78 -9.37 -10.53
CA LEU A 59 -6.34 -9.44 -9.18
C LEU A 59 -5.80 -10.69 -8.48
N PHE A 60 -5.15 -10.51 -7.34
CA PHE A 60 -4.50 -11.60 -6.62
C PHE A 60 -4.29 -11.31 -5.13
N GLY A 61 -4.07 -12.36 -4.33
CA GLY A 61 -3.75 -12.26 -2.92
C GLY A 61 -2.32 -11.78 -2.67
N TYR A 62 -2.18 -10.71 -1.90
CA TYR A 62 -0.89 -10.17 -1.50
C TYR A 62 -0.78 -10.11 0.02
N ALA A 63 0.41 -10.49 0.52
CA ALA A 63 0.79 -10.35 1.92
C ALA A 63 1.75 -9.16 2.05
N PRO A 64 1.29 -7.99 2.54
CA PRO A 64 2.17 -6.85 2.76
C PRO A 64 3.31 -7.20 3.73
N PRO A 65 4.49 -6.57 3.59
CA PRO A 65 5.65 -6.95 4.37
C PRO A 65 5.41 -6.70 5.86
N LEU A 66 5.46 -7.77 6.64
CA LEU A 66 5.40 -7.83 8.10
C LEU A 66 6.13 -9.09 8.59
N PRO A 67 6.69 -9.07 9.81
CA PRO A 67 7.12 -10.30 10.49
C PRO A 67 6.01 -11.36 10.51
N ALA A 68 6.39 -12.63 10.53
CA ALA A 68 5.43 -13.72 10.68
C ALA A 68 4.66 -13.56 12.01
N GLY A 69 3.34 -13.72 11.95
CA GLY A 69 2.50 -13.56 13.12
C GLY A 69 1.01 -13.42 12.76
N PRO A 70 0.14 -13.34 13.78
CA PRO A 70 -1.31 -13.35 13.60
C PRO A 70 -1.86 -12.12 12.87
N TYR A 71 -1.08 -11.04 12.79
CA TYR A 71 -1.46 -9.82 12.07
C TYR A 71 -0.94 -9.77 10.63
N ARG A 72 -0.22 -10.80 10.16
CA ARG A 72 0.18 -10.91 8.76
C ARG A 72 -1.00 -11.41 7.94
N GLU A 73 -1.69 -10.47 7.32
CA GLU A 73 -2.88 -10.72 6.50
C GLU A 73 -2.51 -10.92 5.02
N VAL A 74 -3.30 -11.73 4.32
CA VAL A 74 -3.34 -11.79 2.86
C VAL A 74 -4.66 -11.17 2.41
N GLY A 75 -4.61 -10.28 1.43
CA GLY A 75 -5.82 -9.65 0.90
C GLY A 75 -5.72 -9.35 -0.60
N PRO A 76 -6.86 -9.17 -1.27
CA PRO A 76 -6.89 -8.93 -2.70
C PRO A 76 -6.32 -7.55 -3.05
N ILE A 77 -5.51 -7.49 -4.10
CA ILE A 77 -5.00 -6.24 -4.68
C ILE A 77 -5.10 -6.27 -6.21
N PHE A 78 -5.25 -5.09 -6.81
CA PHE A 78 -5.06 -4.90 -8.24
C PHE A 78 -3.64 -4.44 -8.57
N ALA A 79 -3.07 -4.95 -9.66
CA ALA A 79 -1.85 -4.44 -10.28
C ALA A 79 -1.90 -4.66 -11.81
N HIS A 80 -0.99 -4.07 -12.56
CA HIS A 80 -0.93 -4.29 -14.02
C HIS A 80 -0.48 -5.71 -14.37
N ASP A 81 -1.16 -6.32 -15.35
CA ASP A 81 -0.69 -7.51 -16.07
C ASP A 81 0.29 -7.16 -17.21
N ALA A 82 1.05 -6.08 -17.01
CA ALA A 82 2.07 -5.60 -17.93
C ALA A 82 3.17 -4.91 -17.13
N ASP A 83 4.32 -4.65 -17.77
CA ASP A 83 5.40 -3.91 -17.13
C ASP A 83 4.90 -2.54 -16.65
N CYS A 84 5.22 -2.25 -15.39
CA CYS A 84 4.76 -1.07 -14.71
C CYS A 84 5.99 -0.33 -14.17
N PRO A 85 6.16 0.96 -14.47
CA PRO A 85 7.34 1.73 -14.04
C PRO A 85 7.38 2.00 -12.53
N GLY A 86 6.34 1.59 -11.79
CA GLY A 86 6.18 1.92 -10.38
C GLY A 86 5.48 3.27 -10.18
N PRO A 87 5.40 3.75 -8.93
CA PRO A 87 4.86 5.07 -8.65
C PRO A 87 5.80 6.16 -9.13
N ASP A 88 5.24 7.32 -9.49
CA ASP A 88 6.05 8.51 -9.77
C ASP A 88 6.92 8.81 -8.54
N ARG A 89 8.23 9.05 -8.78
CA ARG A 89 9.18 9.40 -7.72
C ARG A 89 8.87 10.81 -7.22
N THR A 90 7.92 10.91 -6.30
CA THR A 90 7.57 12.15 -5.62
C THR A 90 7.89 12.04 -4.14
N ASP A 91 8.29 13.17 -3.56
CA ASP A 91 8.42 13.39 -2.12
C ASP A 91 7.05 13.58 -1.43
N ARG A 92 5.96 13.34 -2.17
CA ARG A 92 4.59 13.59 -1.73
C ARG A 92 3.80 12.29 -1.67
N CYS A 93 2.75 12.33 -0.88
CA CYS A 93 1.74 11.30 -0.86
C CYS A 93 1.18 11.01 -2.28
N PRO A 94 0.92 9.72 -2.64
CA PRO A 94 0.35 9.37 -3.94
C PRO A 94 -0.93 10.15 -4.24
N THR A 95 -1.11 10.54 -5.50
CA THR A 95 -2.30 11.29 -5.95
C THR A 95 -3.60 10.55 -5.61
N GLY A 96 -3.60 9.22 -5.72
CA GLY A 96 -4.74 8.36 -5.36
C GLY A 96 -5.09 8.34 -3.86
N TRP A 97 -4.31 8.98 -2.99
CA TRP A 97 -4.62 9.12 -1.55
C TRP A 97 -5.29 10.45 -1.21
N ARG A 98 -5.08 11.49 -2.04
CA ARG A 98 -5.61 12.82 -1.76
C ARG A 98 -7.13 12.81 -1.92
N GLY A 99 -7.83 13.37 -0.94
CA GLY A 99 -9.29 13.39 -0.91
C GLY A 99 -9.95 12.02 -0.72
N ARG A 100 -9.18 10.97 -0.37
CA ARG A 100 -9.72 9.64 -0.07
C ARG A 100 -9.55 9.31 1.40
N PRO A 101 -10.64 8.98 2.11
CA PRO A 101 -10.53 8.45 3.46
C PRO A 101 -9.77 7.13 3.47
N GLN A 102 -8.83 6.96 4.40
CA GLN A 102 -8.04 5.74 4.56
C GLN A 102 -7.74 5.47 6.03
N VAL A 103 -7.57 4.19 6.37
CA VAL A 103 -7.06 3.76 7.66
C VAL A 103 -5.56 3.58 7.57
N LEU A 104 -4.81 4.26 8.43
CA LEU A 104 -3.42 3.97 8.72
C LEU A 104 -3.36 3.03 9.91
N ARG A 105 -2.87 1.82 9.69
CA ARG A 105 -2.62 0.84 10.76
C ARG A 105 -1.12 0.83 11.07
N ALA A 106 -0.78 1.10 12.32
CA ALA A 106 0.58 1.19 12.81
C ALA A 106 1.05 -0.16 13.35
N TYR A 107 2.27 -0.55 13.00
CA TYR A 107 2.89 -1.80 13.43
C TYR A 107 4.23 -1.55 14.12
N ASP A 108 4.51 -2.34 15.15
CA ASP A 108 5.83 -2.45 15.77
C ASP A 108 6.77 -3.38 14.98
N ARG A 109 8.04 -3.46 15.39
CA ARG A 109 9.04 -4.34 14.75
C ARG A 109 8.75 -5.84 14.91
N ARG A 110 7.84 -6.23 15.79
CA ARG A 110 7.39 -7.61 15.98
C ARG A 110 6.16 -7.93 15.12
N GLY A 111 5.68 -6.97 14.32
CA GLY A 111 4.50 -7.11 13.48
C GLY A 111 3.18 -7.04 14.25
N ARG A 112 3.17 -6.49 15.48
CA ARG A 112 1.94 -6.28 16.25
C ARG A 112 1.33 -4.94 15.90
N ILE A 113 0.00 -4.89 15.91
CA ILE A 113 -0.72 -3.62 15.79
C ILE A 113 -0.42 -2.79 17.05
N HIS A 114 0.22 -1.66 16.84
CA HIS A 114 0.58 -0.69 17.89
C HIS A 114 -0.45 0.45 17.97
N GLY A 115 -1.19 0.68 16.89
CA GLY A 115 -2.26 1.67 16.86
C GLY A 115 -2.88 1.82 15.47
N GLY A 116 -3.72 2.83 15.31
CA GLY A 116 -4.23 3.22 14.00
C GLY A 116 -5.01 4.52 14.04
N ARG A 117 -5.17 5.12 12.86
CA ARG A 117 -5.92 6.37 12.65
C ARG A 117 -6.66 6.31 11.32
N LEU A 118 -7.85 6.92 11.30
CA LEU A 118 -8.54 7.28 10.08
C LEU A 118 -8.12 8.70 9.70
N HIS A 119 -7.84 8.94 8.41
CA HIS A 119 -7.83 10.28 7.84
C HIS A 119 -8.89 10.38 6.76
N ASP A 120 -9.37 11.59 6.48
CA ASP A 120 -10.36 11.89 5.43
C ASP A 120 -9.70 12.11 4.05
N GLY A 121 -8.37 12.24 4.02
CA GLY A 121 -7.59 12.49 2.80
C GLY A 121 -7.21 13.96 2.61
N THR A 122 -7.57 14.84 3.55
CA THR A 122 -7.23 16.27 3.53
C THR A 122 -5.78 16.49 3.93
N ASP A 123 -5.35 15.94 5.07
CA ASP A 123 -3.97 16.04 5.58
C ASP A 123 -3.46 14.69 6.11
N PRO A 124 -3.23 13.71 5.21
CA PRO A 124 -2.70 12.43 5.62
C PRO A 124 -1.28 12.51 6.17
N GLU A 125 -0.51 13.52 5.76
CA GLU A 125 0.84 13.78 6.25
C GLU A 125 0.90 14.09 7.76
N ALA A 126 -0.05 14.88 8.28
CA ALA A 126 -0.15 15.13 9.72
C ALA A 126 -0.45 13.85 10.50
N VAL A 127 -1.34 12.99 9.98
CA VAL A 127 -1.69 11.72 10.64
C VAL A 127 -0.53 10.72 10.62
N ILE A 128 0.23 10.67 9.52
CA ILE A 128 1.49 9.92 9.46
C ILE A 128 2.46 10.43 10.54
N ALA A 129 2.61 11.75 10.65
CA ALA A 129 3.53 12.36 11.60
C ALA A 129 3.14 12.07 13.06
N GLU A 130 1.84 12.14 13.37
CA GLU A 130 1.30 11.77 14.69
C GLU A 130 1.64 10.32 15.04
N LEU A 131 1.34 9.38 14.14
CA LEU A 131 1.61 7.96 14.37
C LEU A 131 3.10 7.66 14.52
N PHE A 132 3.96 8.35 13.75
CA PHE A 132 5.41 8.22 13.87
C PHE A 132 6.05 9.06 14.99
N ALA A 133 5.28 9.86 15.74
CA ALA A 133 5.81 10.47 16.95
C ALA A 133 6.09 9.43 18.04
N ASP A 134 5.43 8.26 17.98
CA ASP A 134 5.76 7.11 18.80
C ASP A 134 6.94 6.32 18.19
N PRO A 135 8.09 6.20 18.89
CA PRO A 135 9.25 5.47 18.39
C PRO A 135 9.05 3.96 18.30
N ALA A 136 8.03 3.38 18.95
CA ALA A 136 7.69 1.98 18.80
C ALA A 136 7.03 1.67 17.45
N VAL A 137 6.45 2.68 16.79
CA VAL A 137 5.88 2.54 15.44
C VAL A 137 7.00 2.49 14.40
N TRP A 138 7.12 1.32 13.78
CA TRP A 138 8.13 1.01 12.77
C TRP A 138 7.60 1.19 11.35
N ARG A 139 6.35 0.79 11.10
CA ARG A 139 5.74 0.78 9.78
C ARG A 139 4.25 1.09 9.88
N LEU A 140 3.72 1.80 8.88
CA LEU A 140 2.29 1.94 8.69
C LEU A 140 1.86 1.17 7.44
N HIS A 141 0.68 0.58 7.48
CA HIS A 141 -0.04 0.16 6.28
C HIS A 141 -1.23 1.07 6.07
N SER A 142 -1.33 1.62 4.87
CA SER A 142 -2.57 2.21 4.38
C SER A 142 -3.56 1.11 4.02
N ARG A 143 -4.82 1.30 4.40
CA ARG A 143 -5.91 0.39 4.05
C ARG A 143 -7.16 1.17 3.66
N ASN A 144 -7.87 0.63 2.67
CA ASN A 144 -9.18 1.14 2.29
C ASN A 144 -10.15 1.02 3.47
N VAL A 145 -10.96 2.06 3.70
CA VAL A 145 -11.89 2.13 4.84
C VAL A 145 -12.99 1.07 4.79
N VAL A 146 -13.58 0.86 3.61
CA VAL A 146 -14.74 -0.01 3.43
C VAL A 146 -14.31 -1.46 3.25
N TYR A 147 -13.32 -1.70 2.37
CA TYR A 147 -12.90 -3.04 1.98
C TYR A 147 -11.77 -3.60 2.84
N GLY A 148 -11.05 -2.77 3.60
CA GLY A 148 -9.91 -3.21 4.43
C GLY A 148 -8.64 -3.61 3.65
N CYS A 149 -8.71 -3.64 2.31
CA CYS A 149 -7.59 -4.02 1.45
C CYS A 149 -6.38 -3.10 1.66
N PHE A 150 -5.19 -3.69 1.62
CA PHE A 150 -3.92 -2.97 1.62
C PHE A 150 -3.82 -2.00 0.44
N MET A 151 -3.36 -0.77 0.66
CA MET A 151 -3.06 0.19 -0.43
C MET A 151 -1.57 0.32 -0.67
N PHE A 152 -0.81 0.63 0.38
CA PHE A 152 0.64 0.79 0.34
C PHE A 152 1.21 0.85 1.75
N THR A 153 2.53 0.80 1.85
CA THR A 153 3.26 0.99 3.11
C THR A 153 3.74 2.43 3.26
N VAL A 154 3.86 2.88 4.51
CA VAL A 154 4.62 4.07 4.88
C VAL A 154 5.70 3.64 5.85
N GLU A 155 6.94 3.97 5.54
CA GLU A 155 8.12 3.49 6.27
C GLU A 155 9.06 4.65 6.60
N ARG A 156 9.75 4.57 7.73
CA ARG A 156 10.87 5.49 7.98
C ARG A 156 11.99 5.16 6.98
N PRO A 157 12.73 6.16 6.45
CA PRO A 157 13.96 5.91 5.72
C PRO A 157 14.86 5.11 6.64
N THR A 158 15.35 3.97 6.18
CA THR A 158 16.44 3.28 6.86
C THR A 158 17.62 4.25 6.90
N GLY A 159 18.03 4.63 8.11
CA GLY A 159 19.38 5.14 8.36
C GLY A 159 20.40 4.05 8.18
#